data_AF-A0A2H0B218-F1
#
_entry.id   AF-A0A2H0B218-F1
#
_cell.length_a   1.000
_cell.length_b   1.000
_cell.length_c   1.000
_cell.angle_alpha   90.00
_cell.angle_beta   90.00
_cell.angle_gamma   90.00
#
_symmetry.space_group_name_H-M   'P 1'
#
loop_
_entity.id
_entity.type
_entity.pdbx_description
1 polymer ?
#
loop_
_entity_poly.entity_id
_entity_poly.type
_entity_poly.pdbx_seq_one_letter_code
_entity_poly.pdbx_strand_id
1 'polypeptide(L)'
;MFWADEFAETIIKSGKYKPYHVDDMKTPSGKIHVGALRGVVVHDLIHQTLLTKGVKSVYTYVFNDMDPMDAFPHYLPEKFKQYMGWPLYKIPSPEPGFKSLAACYAMEFEKIFNGLGIKPKIIWSHEEYGAGKFDATIKTVLDKVALIRKLYHDISGYDKP
;
A
#
# COMPACT_ATOMS: atom_id res chain seq x y z
N MET A 1 25.22 -1.51 -17.10
CA MET A 1 23.86 -1.96 -16.72
C MET A 1 23.80 -2.01 -15.21
N PHE A 2 22.83 -1.33 -14.63
CA PHE A 2 22.53 -1.40 -13.20
C PHE A 2 21.48 -2.50 -12.95
N TRP A 3 21.26 -2.92 -11.71
CA TRP A 3 20.33 -4.01 -11.40
C TRP A 3 18.90 -3.74 -11.90
N ALA A 4 18.48 -2.47 -11.94
CA ALA A 4 17.16 -2.07 -12.42
C ALA A 4 16.99 -2.30 -13.93
N ASP A 5 18.06 -2.10 -14.72
CA ASP A 5 18.07 -2.37 -16.16
C ASP A 5 17.83 -3.85 -16.45
N GLU A 6 18.60 -4.71 -15.76
CA GLU A 6 18.51 -6.16 -15.92
C GLU A 6 17.14 -6.68 -15.50
N PHE A 7 16.60 -6.14 -14.40
CA PHE A 7 15.27 -6.49 -13.92
C PHE A 7 14.17 -6.08 -14.91
N ALA A 8 14.21 -4.84 -15.41
CA ALA A 8 13.25 -4.35 -16.40
C ALA A 8 13.33 -5.14 -17.72
N GLU A 9 14.54 -5.46 -18.19
CA GLU A 9 14.72 -6.30 -19.38
C GLU A 9 14.16 -7.70 -19.20
N THR A 10 14.34 -8.30 -18.03
CA THR A 10 13.79 -9.62 -17.70
C THR A 10 12.26 -9.58 -17.75
N ILE A 11 11.64 -8.56 -17.14
CA ILE A 11 10.20 -8.35 -17.18
C ILE A 11 9.71 -8.20 -18.63
N ILE A 12 10.38 -7.35 -19.43
CA ILE A 12 9.97 -7.07 -20.81
C ILE A 12 10.10 -8.32 -21.69
N LYS A 13 11.24 -9.03 -21.61
CA LYS A 13 11.49 -10.27 -22.36
C LYS A 13 10.51 -11.37 -21.99
N SER A 14 10.02 -11.42 -20.75
CA SER A 14 9.04 -12.42 -20.33
C SER A 14 7.70 -12.32 -21.06
N GLY A 15 7.29 -11.11 -21.46
CA GLY A 15 6.00 -10.85 -22.08
C GLY A 15 4.77 -11.06 -21.20
N LYS A 16 4.93 -11.44 -19.92
CA LYS A 16 3.82 -11.89 -19.04
C LYS A 16 3.05 -10.76 -18.35
N TYR A 17 3.72 -9.66 -18.05
CA TYR A 17 3.19 -8.63 -17.13
C TYR A 17 2.67 -7.39 -17.88
N LYS A 18 1.98 -7.59 -19.00
CA LYS A 18 1.40 -6.49 -19.79
C LYS A 18 -0.09 -6.30 -19.41
N PRO A 19 -0.58 -5.06 -19.20
CA PRO A 19 0.19 -3.82 -19.15
C PRO A 19 1.12 -3.77 -17.94
N TYR A 20 2.29 -3.14 -18.09
CA TYR A 20 3.26 -3.08 -16.99
C TYR A 20 2.74 -2.16 -15.89
N HIS A 21 2.62 -2.71 -14.69
CA HIS A 21 2.10 -2.02 -13.52
C HIS A 21 3.03 -2.28 -12.35
N VAL A 22 3.67 -1.22 -11.86
CA VAL A 22 4.44 -1.23 -10.62
C VAL A 22 3.52 -0.71 -9.52
N ASP A 23 3.44 -1.41 -8.39
CA ASP A 23 2.57 -1.07 -7.27
C ASP A 23 3.34 -1.20 -5.97
N ASP A 24 3.01 -0.33 -5.01
CA ASP A 24 3.53 -0.36 -3.64
C ASP A 24 2.43 0.12 -2.69
N MET A 25 2.57 -0.17 -1.39
CA MET A 25 1.53 0.12 -0.40
C MET A 25 2.15 0.45 0.96
N LYS A 26 1.48 1.34 1.70
CA LYS A 26 1.78 1.58 3.11
C LYS A 26 0.51 1.82 3.93
N THR A 27 0.41 1.13 5.05
CA THR A 27 -0.54 1.44 6.13
C THR A 27 -0.06 2.68 6.90
N PRO A 28 -0.83 3.79 6.92
CA PRO A 28 -0.49 5.01 7.65
C PRO A 28 -0.93 4.94 9.12
N SER A 29 -0.50 3.91 9.86
CA SER A 29 -0.85 3.70 11.28
C SER A 29 -0.07 4.59 12.26
N GLY A 30 0.84 5.41 11.74
CA GLY A 30 1.72 6.27 12.50
C GLY A 30 2.61 7.10 11.58
N LYS A 31 3.43 7.98 12.17
CA LYS A 31 4.49 8.71 11.46
C LYS A 31 5.35 7.73 10.66
N ILE A 32 5.43 7.94 9.35
CA ILE A 32 6.11 7.04 8.44
C ILE A 32 7.62 7.33 8.47
N HIS A 33 8.41 6.33 8.88
CA HIS A 33 9.86 6.47 9.01
C HIS A 33 10.58 6.39 7.67
N VAL A 34 11.83 6.88 7.62
CA VAL A 34 12.67 6.90 6.40
C VAL A 34 12.86 5.53 5.75
N GLY A 35 12.78 4.44 6.51
CA GLY A 35 12.88 3.08 5.96
C GLY A 35 11.74 2.74 5.00
N ALA A 36 10.55 3.31 5.18
CA ALA A 36 9.43 3.11 4.24
C ALA A 36 9.70 3.77 2.87
N LEU A 37 10.57 4.79 2.81
CA LEU A 37 10.94 5.46 1.56
C LEU A 37 11.70 4.52 0.61
N ARG A 38 12.37 3.49 1.14
CA ARG A 38 13.10 2.52 0.32
C ARG A 38 12.19 1.84 -0.70
N GLY A 39 10.98 1.44 -0.30
CA GLY A 39 10.00 0.84 -1.21
C GLY A 39 9.66 1.80 -2.35
N VAL A 40 9.25 3.02 -1.97
CA VAL A 40 8.87 4.08 -2.91
C VAL A 40 9.94 4.33 -3.98
N VAL A 41 11.21 4.43 -3.55
CA VAL A 41 12.36 4.69 -4.43
C VAL A 41 12.66 3.49 -5.34
N VAL A 42 12.65 2.27 -4.80
CA VAL A 42 12.95 1.07 -5.59
C VAL A 42 11.89 0.85 -6.68
N HIS A 43 10.61 1.02 -6.32
CA HIS A 43 9.51 0.88 -7.26
C HIS A 43 9.52 1.98 -8.33
N ASP A 44 9.80 3.24 -7.95
CA ASP A 44 9.95 4.32 -8.92
C ASP A 44 11.12 4.06 -9.88
N LEU A 45 12.28 3.61 -9.39
CA LEU A 45 13.42 3.28 -10.25
C LEU A 45 13.05 2.21 -11.30
N ILE A 46 12.30 1.18 -10.90
CA ILE A 46 11.83 0.15 -11.84
C ILE A 46 10.85 0.76 -12.86
N HIS A 47 9.90 1.57 -12.40
CA HIS A 47 8.95 2.27 -13.26
C HIS A 47 9.67 3.17 -14.29
N GLN A 48 10.60 4.02 -13.87
CA GLN A 48 11.40 4.88 -14.74
C GLN A 48 12.26 4.08 -15.72
N THR A 49 12.82 2.94 -15.28
CA THR A 49 13.61 2.07 -16.15
C THR A 49 12.74 1.44 -17.24
N LEU A 50 11.54 0.98 -16.91
CA LEU A 50 10.57 0.48 -17.89
C LEU A 50 10.23 1.57 -18.93
N LEU A 51 9.97 2.81 -18.48
CA LEU A 51 9.70 3.93 -19.39
C LEU A 51 10.89 4.23 -20.31
N THR A 52 12.11 4.23 -19.78
CA THR A 52 13.35 4.49 -20.53
C THR A 52 13.63 3.38 -21.56
N LYS A 53 13.21 2.15 -21.30
CA LYS A 53 13.25 1.02 -22.26
C LYS A 53 12.13 1.09 -23.31
N GLY A 54 11.33 2.15 -23.33
CA GLY A 54 10.32 2.42 -24.36
C GLY A 54 8.99 1.71 -24.17
N VAL A 55 8.75 1.09 -23.00
CA VAL A 55 7.45 0.47 -22.68
C VAL A 55 6.61 1.36 -21.77
N LYS A 56 5.29 1.33 -21.94
CA LYS A 56 4.37 2.03 -21.04
C LYS A 56 4.29 1.30 -19.70
N SER A 57 4.45 2.03 -18.61
CA SER A 57 4.26 1.54 -17.26
C SER A 57 3.35 2.48 -16.48
N VAL A 58 2.52 1.94 -15.58
CA VAL A 58 1.79 2.69 -14.56
C VAL A 58 2.45 2.42 -13.21
N TYR A 59 2.60 3.46 -12.39
CA TYR A 59 3.02 3.33 -11.00
C TYR A 59 1.90 3.80 -10.07
N THR A 60 1.42 2.92 -9.19
CA THR A 60 0.46 3.24 -8.14
C THR A 60 1.07 3.11 -6.75
N TYR A 61 0.53 3.86 -5.81
CA TYR A 61 0.89 3.76 -4.40
C TYR A 61 -0.38 3.76 -3.55
N VAL A 62 -0.59 2.69 -2.79
CA VAL A 62 -1.78 2.50 -1.98
C VAL A 62 -1.53 2.95 -0.54
N PHE A 63 -2.31 3.89 -0.06
CA PHE A 63 -2.44 4.12 1.38
C PHE A 63 -3.53 3.19 1.94
N ASN A 64 -3.10 2.18 2.69
CA ASN A 64 -4.00 1.20 3.30
C ASN A 64 -4.55 1.71 4.64
N ASP A 65 -5.49 2.64 4.56
CA ASP A 65 -6.13 3.30 5.68
C ASP A 65 -7.40 2.62 6.22
N MET A 66 -7.80 1.50 5.61
CA MET A 66 -8.86 0.61 6.12
C MET A 66 -8.39 -0.27 7.27
N ASP A 67 -7.08 -0.47 7.42
CA ASP A 67 -6.54 -1.26 8.52
C ASP A 67 -7.00 -0.69 9.87
N PRO A 68 -7.27 -1.56 10.86
CA PRO A 68 -7.60 -1.11 12.20
C PRO A 68 -6.36 -0.56 12.92
N MET A 69 -6.58 0.35 13.86
CA MET A 69 -5.57 0.72 14.85
C MET A 69 -5.35 -0.44 15.84
N ASP A 70 -4.43 -1.33 15.52
CA ASP A 70 -4.10 -2.55 16.27
C ASP A 70 -2.99 -2.35 17.32
N ALA A 71 -2.14 -1.34 17.13
CA ALA A 71 -1.13 -0.89 18.07
C ALA A 71 -1.28 0.61 18.37
N PHE A 72 -1.03 1.00 19.62
CA PHE A 72 -1.10 2.41 20.04
C PHE A 72 0.25 3.13 19.85
N PRO A 73 0.34 4.15 18.98
CA PRO A 73 1.54 4.97 18.87
C PRO A 73 1.75 5.79 20.14
N HIS A 74 2.90 5.58 20.81
CA HIS A 74 3.20 6.19 22.11
C HIS A 74 3.22 7.73 22.12
N TYR A 75 3.37 8.37 20.95
CA TYR A 75 3.39 9.82 20.80
C TYR A 75 2.00 10.43 20.60
N LEU A 76 0.94 9.61 20.45
CA LEU A 76 -0.42 10.10 20.41
C LEU A 76 -0.94 10.41 21.81
N PRO A 77 -1.73 11.47 21.99
CA PRO A 77 -2.42 11.74 23.26
C PRO A 77 -3.32 10.57 23.68
N GLU A 78 -3.42 10.29 24.99
CA GLU A 78 -4.16 9.13 25.50
C GLU A 78 -5.63 9.08 25.06
N LYS A 79 -6.25 10.24 24.79
CA LYS A 79 -7.61 10.32 24.24
C LYS A 79 -7.80 9.47 22.98
N PHE A 80 -6.74 9.17 22.23
CA PHE A 80 -6.82 8.34 21.03
C PHE A 80 -6.99 6.84 21.33
N LYS A 81 -6.72 6.38 22.55
CA LYS A 81 -6.91 4.97 22.95
C LYS A 81 -8.36 4.51 22.77
N GLN A 82 -9.34 5.42 22.77
CA GLN A 82 -10.75 5.10 22.53
C GLN A 82 -11.02 4.60 21.09
N TYR A 83 -10.10 4.85 20.15
CA TYR A 83 -10.23 4.46 18.74
C TYR A 83 -9.46 3.17 18.40
N MET A 84 -8.95 2.44 19.39
CA MET A 84 -8.32 1.13 19.15
C MET A 84 -9.31 0.20 18.42
N GLY A 85 -8.82 -0.51 17.41
CA GLY A 85 -9.62 -1.37 16.54
C GLY A 85 -10.43 -0.63 15.45
N TRP A 86 -10.49 0.71 15.48
CA TRP A 86 -11.16 1.46 14.41
C TRP A 86 -10.30 1.52 13.16
N PRO A 87 -10.89 1.48 11.95
CA PRO A 87 -10.18 1.78 10.72
C PRO A 87 -9.50 3.15 10.79
N LEU A 88 -8.23 3.24 10.39
CA LEU A 88 -7.41 4.45 10.53
C LEU A 88 -8.03 5.68 9.85
N TYR A 89 -8.76 5.49 8.74
CA TYR A 89 -9.45 6.57 8.03
C TYR A 89 -10.63 7.18 8.82
N LYS A 90 -11.18 6.46 9.81
CA LYS A 90 -12.27 6.95 10.68
C LYS A 90 -11.78 7.65 11.94
N ILE A 91 -10.49 7.54 12.26
CA ILE A 91 -9.92 8.14 13.46
C ILE A 91 -9.67 9.63 13.19
N PRO A 92 -10.10 10.55 14.07
CA PRO A 92 -9.85 11.98 13.90
C PRO A 92 -8.37 12.29 13.71
N SER A 93 -8.05 13.35 12.95
CA SER A 93 -6.66 13.76 12.79
C SER A 93 -6.05 14.24 14.12
N PRO A 94 -4.79 13.88 14.43
CA PRO A 94 -4.06 14.46 15.55
C PRO A 94 -3.62 15.91 15.28
N GLU A 95 -3.49 16.30 14.01
CA GLU A 95 -3.06 17.63 13.57
C GLU A 95 -4.19 18.38 12.82
N PRO A 96 -4.25 19.72 12.87
CA PRO A 96 -5.21 20.50 12.09
C PRO A 96 -5.04 20.31 10.58
N GLY A 97 -6.13 20.39 9.82
CA GLY A 97 -6.11 20.42 8.35
C GLY A 97 -6.19 19.07 7.65
N PHE A 98 -6.21 17.95 8.37
CA PHE A 98 -6.39 16.62 7.80
C PHE A 98 -7.73 15.99 8.22
N LYS A 99 -8.28 15.15 7.34
CA LYS A 99 -9.59 14.49 7.55
C LYS A 99 -9.55 13.39 8.60
N SER A 100 -8.41 12.73 8.74
CA SER A 100 -8.24 11.57 9.62
C SER A 100 -6.79 11.39 10.03
N LEU A 101 -6.55 10.51 11.00
CA LEU A 101 -5.21 10.10 11.42
C LEU A 101 -4.42 9.50 10.25
N ALA A 102 -5.06 8.62 9.46
CA ALA A 102 -4.46 8.07 8.25
C ALA A 102 -4.05 9.18 7.26
N ALA A 103 -4.96 10.12 6.97
CA ALA A 103 -4.71 11.20 6.03
C ALA A 103 -3.55 12.09 6.49
N CYS A 104 -3.45 12.38 7.78
CA CYS A 104 -2.36 13.15 8.36
C CYS A 104 -0.99 12.53 8.02
N TYR A 105 -0.79 11.26 8.37
CA TYR A 105 0.52 10.61 8.18
C TYR A 105 0.82 10.27 6.72
N ALA A 106 -0.19 9.87 5.95
CA ALA A 106 -0.04 9.57 4.54
C ALA A 106 0.34 10.82 3.73
N MET A 107 -0.34 11.95 3.94
CA MET A 107 -0.05 13.19 3.20
C MET A 107 1.30 13.82 3.58
N GLU A 108 1.72 13.70 4.85
CA GLU A 108 3.09 14.06 5.27
C GLU A 108 4.13 13.25 4.49
N PHE A 109 3.92 11.94 4.37
CA PHE A 109 4.82 11.05 3.64
C PHE A 109 4.78 11.28 2.13
N GLU A 110 3.60 11.52 1.57
CA GLU A 110 3.42 11.88 0.16
C GLU A 110 4.21 13.12 -0.21
N LYS A 111 4.17 14.16 0.63
CA LYS A 111 4.96 15.37 0.43
C LYS A 111 6.46 15.08 0.34
N ILE A 112 6.97 14.13 1.14
CA ILE A 112 8.39 13.76 1.14
C ILE A 112 8.79 13.14 -0.20
N PHE A 113 8.10 12.09 -0.65
CA PHE A 113 8.50 11.44 -1.91
C PHE A 113 8.17 12.28 -3.15
N ASN A 114 7.13 13.12 -3.12
CA ASN A 114 6.88 14.11 -4.16
C ASN A 114 8.03 15.12 -4.27
N GLY A 115 8.64 15.50 -3.13
CA GLY A 115 9.83 16.34 -3.08
C GLY A 115 11.06 15.72 -3.74
N LEU A 116 11.09 14.38 -3.90
CA LEU A 116 12.12 13.65 -4.63
C LEU A 116 11.80 13.47 -6.11
N GLY A 117 10.67 14.00 -6.58
CA GLY A 117 10.19 13.83 -7.96
C GLY A 117 9.43 12.54 -8.21
N ILE A 118 9.22 11.70 -7.19
CA ILE A 118 8.50 10.43 -7.29
C ILE A 118 7.00 10.73 -7.20
N LYS A 119 6.23 10.43 -8.26
CA LYS A 119 4.81 10.82 -8.37
C LYS A 119 3.93 9.64 -8.80
N PRO A 120 3.76 8.62 -7.95
CA PRO A 120 2.83 7.53 -8.22
C PRO A 120 1.39 8.04 -8.25
N LYS A 121 0.50 7.27 -8.89
CA LYS A 121 -0.94 7.45 -8.73
C LYS A 121 -1.36 6.96 -7.34
N ILE A 122 -1.74 7.88 -6.48
CA ILE A 122 -2.21 7.56 -5.12
C ILE A 122 -3.58 6.87 -5.18
N ILE A 123 -3.74 5.83 -4.37
CA ILE A 123 -4.99 5.09 -4.16
C ILE A 123 -5.23 4.98 -2.66
N TRP A 124 -6.45 5.27 -2.21
CA TRP A 124 -6.85 5.09 -0.82
C TRP A 124 -7.70 3.83 -0.68
N SER A 125 -7.29 2.93 0.19
CA SER A 125 -7.99 1.65 0.35
C SER A 125 -9.46 1.85 0.71
N HIS A 126 -9.80 2.78 1.60
CA HIS A 126 -11.18 2.99 2.04
C HIS A 126 -12.10 3.47 0.92
N GLU A 127 -11.56 4.21 -0.06
CA GLU A 127 -12.33 4.66 -1.23
C GLU A 127 -12.62 3.47 -2.16
N GLU A 128 -11.63 2.61 -2.38
CA GLU A 128 -11.79 1.41 -3.22
C GLU A 128 -12.76 0.39 -2.60
N TYR A 129 -12.67 0.18 -1.29
CA TYR A 129 -13.64 -0.62 -0.52
C TYR A 129 -15.03 0.02 -0.54
N GLY A 130 -15.14 1.33 -0.26
CA GLY A 130 -16.41 2.06 -0.22
C GLY A 130 -17.11 2.12 -1.57
N ALA A 131 -16.35 2.05 -2.67
CA ALA A 131 -16.88 1.97 -4.03
C ALA A 131 -17.26 0.54 -4.47
N GLY A 132 -17.11 -0.47 -3.60
CA GLY A 132 -17.45 -1.86 -3.88
C GLY A 132 -16.52 -2.56 -4.88
N LYS A 133 -15.33 -1.99 -5.17
CA LYS A 133 -14.44 -2.56 -6.20
C LYS A 133 -13.87 -3.93 -5.82
N PHE A 134 -13.89 -4.25 -4.52
CA PHE A 134 -13.43 -5.54 -4.02
C PHE A 134 -14.56 -6.54 -3.77
N ASP A 135 -15.84 -6.19 -3.93
CA ASP A 135 -16.97 -7.04 -3.52
C ASP A 135 -16.95 -8.42 -4.20
N ALA A 136 -16.70 -8.46 -5.51
CA ALA A 136 -16.62 -9.72 -6.25
C ALA A 136 -15.43 -10.59 -5.79
N THR A 137 -14.30 -9.96 -5.48
CA THR A 137 -13.10 -10.65 -4.96
C THR A 137 -13.35 -11.16 -3.54
N ILE A 138 -13.96 -10.35 -2.67
CA ILE A 138 -14.35 -10.72 -1.32
C ILE A 138 -15.29 -11.92 -1.37
N LYS A 139 -16.31 -11.90 -2.23
CA LYS A 139 -17.21 -13.04 -2.43
C LYS A 139 -16.43 -14.30 -2.86
N THR A 140 -15.52 -14.15 -3.83
CA THR A 140 -14.70 -15.28 -4.32
C THR A 140 -13.85 -15.89 -3.21
N VAL A 141 -13.27 -15.06 -2.33
CA VAL A 141 -12.50 -15.49 -1.16
C VAL A 141 -13.39 -16.25 -0.18
N LEU A 142 -14.58 -15.73 0.11
CA LEU A 142 -15.56 -16.36 1.00
C LEU A 142 -16.07 -17.71 0.45
N ASP A 143 -16.31 -17.80 -0.85
CA ASP A 143 -16.73 -19.05 -1.51
C ASP A 143 -15.61 -20.13 -1.48
N LYS A 144 -14.35 -19.72 -1.27
CA LYS A 144 -13.16 -20.59 -1.33
C LYS A 144 -12.45 -20.77 0.01
N VAL A 145 -13.12 -20.50 1.14
CA VAL A 145 -12.52 -20.55 2.50
C VAL A 145 -11.77 -21.85 2.78
N ALA A 146 -12.30 -23.02 2.41
CA ALA A 146 -11.63 -24.29 2.65
C ALA A 146 -10.27 -24.40 1.95
N LEU A 147 -10.20 -23.95 0.68
CA LEU A 147 -8.95 -23.91 -0.07
C LEU A 147 -7.97 -22.92 0.56
N ILE A 148 -8.45 -21.75 0.94
CA ILE A 148 -7.62 -20.71 1.55
C ILE A 148 -7.01 -21.18 2.87
N ARG A 149 -7.81 -21.80 3.76
CA ARG A 149 -7.31 -22.39 5.01
C ARG A 149 -6.23 -23.43 4.76
N LYS A 150 -6.46 -24.33 3.78
CA LYS A 150 -5.46 -25.31 3.38
C LYS A 150 -4.16 -24.63 2.93
N LEU A 151 -4.25 -23.61 2.07
CA LEU A 151 -3.07 -22.86 1.62
C LEU A 151 -2.35 -22.15 2.79
N TYR A 152 -3.08 -21.57 3.74
CA TYR A 152 -2.50 -20.96 4.95
C TYR A 152 -1.74 -21.98 5.81
N HIS A 153 -2.31 -23.17 6.00
CA HIS A 153 -1.64 -24.26 6.70
C HIS A 153 -0.41 -24.77 5.92
N ASP A 154 -0.57 -25.10 4.63
CA ASP A 154 0.48 -25.72 3.82
C ASP A 154 1.69 -24.79 3.60
N ILE A 155 1.47 -23.48 3.48
CA ILE A 155 2.53 -22.50 3.21
C ILE A 155 3.11 -21.91 4.50
N SER A 156 2.26 -21.59 5.48
CA SER A 156 2.65 -20.81 6.66
C SER A 156 2.50 -21.56 7.99
N GLY A 157 1.98 -22.79 7.98
CA GLY A 157 1.73 -23.57 9.20
C GLY A 157 0.66 -22.96 10.10
N TYR A 158 -0.20 -22.07 9.58
CA TYR A 158 -1.23 -21.42 10.38
C TYR A 158 -2.57 -22.16 10.29
N ASP A 159 -3.02 -22.66 11.44
CA ASP A 159 -4.39 -23.13 11.63
C ASP A 159 -5.30 -21.94 11.99
N LYS A 160 -5.82 -21.28 10.95
CA LYS A 160 -6.82 -20.21 11.12
C LYS A 160 -8.24 -20.80 11.19
N PRO A 161 -9.12 -20.26 12.05
CA PRO A 161 -10.48 -20.76 12.24
C PRO A 161 -11.32 -20.73 10.98
#